data_AF-A0A238LEI3-F1
#
_entry.id   AF-A0A238LEI3-F1
#
_cell.length_a   1.000
_cell.length_b   1.000
_cell.length_c   1.000
_cell.angle_alpha   90.00
_cell.angle_beta   90.00
_cell.angle_gamma   90.00
#
_symmetry.space_group_name_H-M   'P 1'
#
loop_
_entity.id
_entity.type
_entity.pdbx_description
1 polymer ?
#
loop_
_entity_poly.entity_id
_entity_poly.type
_entity_poly.pdbx_seq_one_letter_code
_entity_poly.pdbx_strand_id
1 'polypeptide(L)'
;MAKDEIFTGPHWSDALRAELAEAGTNGRVGSRIVSESDRVRVWLLDLAPGERLPFHTHVQDYFWTATSAGRARSRYGDGRVVEMDYAVGDTQHHSYGPGESMTHDLENIGDTMLSFTTVEFFGGPNPPLI
;
A
#
# COMPACT_ATOMS: atom_id res chain seq x y z
N MET A 1 18.35 -17.91 -3.35
CA MET A 1 17.43 -18.58 -2.40
C MET A 1 16.10 -18.72 -3.10
N ALA A 2 15.41 -19.86 -2.99
CA ALA A 2 14.14 -20.05 -3.68
C ALA A 2 13.12 -19.03 -3.14
N LYS A 3 12.29 -18.43 -4.01
CA LYS A 3 11.28 -17.43 -3.63
C LYS A 3 10.32 -17.90 -2.52
N ASP A 4 10.22 -19.22 -2.32
CA ASP A 4 9.26 -19.84 -1.40
C ASP A 4 9.64 -19.77 0.09
N GLU A 5 10.90 -19.51 0.45
CA GLU A 5 11.30 -19.42 1.88
C GLU A 5 10.96 -18.07 2.52
N ILE A 6 10.73 -17.02 1.73
CA ILE A 6 10.63 -15.63 2.22
C ILE A 6 9.20 -15.28 2.67
N PHE A 7 8.18 -15.98 2.17
CA PHE A 7 6.77 -15.78 2.52
C PHE A 7 6.26 -16.81 3.53
N THR A 8 7.10 -17.07 4.54
CA THR A 8 6.85 -18.04 5.62
C THR A 8 6.58 -17.30 6.94
N GLY A 9 5.82 -17.93 7.86
CA GLY A 9 5.50 -17.35 9.17
C GLY A 9 4.01 -17.03 9.39
N PRO A 10 3.64 -16.55 10.59
CA PRO A 10 2.25 -16.50 11.06
C PRO A 10 1.38 -15.49 10.32
N HIS A 11 1.99 -14.55 9.59
CA HIS A 11 1.27 -13.52 8.85
C HIS A 11 1.04 -13.88 7.38
N TRP A 12 1.53 -15.02 6.90
CA TRP A 12 1.42 -15.43 5.50
C TRP A 12 0.53 -16.67 5.35
N SER A 13 -0.63 -16.50 4.71
CA SER A 13 -1.51 -17.60 4.30
C SER A 13 -1.31 -17.95 2.81
N ASP A 14 -1.79 -19.12 2.39
CA ASP A 14 -1.78 -19.49 0.97
C ASP A 14 -2.58 -18.50 0.12
N ALA A 15 -3.70 -18.00 0.65
CA ALA A 15 -4.52 -17.00 -0.02
C ALA A 15 -3.75 -15.68 -0.21
N LEU A 16 -2.98 -15.23 0.79
CA LEU A 16 -2.16 -14.02 0.68
C LEU A 16 -1.01 -14.20 -0.31
N ARG A 17 -0.38 -15.38 -0.34
CA ARG A 17 0.67 -15.70 -1.33
C ARG A 17 0.10 -15.69 -2.76
N ALA A 18 -1.08 -16.27 -2.95
CA ALA A 18 -1.77 -16.26 -4.24
C ALA A 18 -2.20 -14.84 -4.65
N GLU A 19 -2.74 -14.04 -3.72
CA GLU A 19 -3.09 -12.64 -3.98
C GLU A 19 -1.86 -11.81 -4.38
N LEU A 20 -0.74 -11.97 -3.67
CA LEU A 20 0.51 -11.27 -3.97
C LEU A 20 1.05 -11.62 -5.37
N ALA A 21 0.93 -12.87 -5.81
CA ALA A 21 1.43 -13.32 -7.11
C ALA A 21 0.79 -12.57 -8.29
N GLU A 22 -0.46 -12.12 -8.13
CA GLU A 22 -1.24 -11.41 -9.15
C GLU A 22 -1.25 -9.89 -8.96
N ALA A 23 -0.75 -9.38 -7.83
CA ALA A 23 -0.89 -7.97 -7.43
C ALA A 23 0.01 -6.98 -8.17
N GLY A 24 0.97 -7.47 -8.99
CA GLY A 24 1.94 -6.62 -9.68
C GLY A 24 1.34 -5.59 -10.65
N THR A 25 0.09 -5.78 -11.06
CA THR A 25 -0.66 -4.86 -11.94
C THR A 25 -1.81 -4.13 -11.24
N ASN A 26 -2.04 -4.40 -9.95
CA ASN A 26 -3.12 -3.78 -9.20
C ASN A 26 -2.70 -2.39 -8.68
N GLY A 27 -3.19 -1.33 -9.33
CA GLY A 27 -2.89 0.07 -8.96
C GLY A 27 -3.84 0.66 -7.91
N ARG A 28 -4.71 -0.13 -7.30
CA ARG A 28 -5.69 0.35 -6.32
C ARG A 28 -5.04 0.58 -4.95
N VAL A 29 -4.35 1.72 -4.83
CA VAL A 29 -3.60 2.11 -3.61
C VAL A 29 -4.45 2.76 -2.50
N GLY A 30 -5.77 2.79 -2.67
CA GLY A 30 -6.73 3.29 -1.67
C GLY A 30 -8.12 2.69 -1.83
N SER A 31 -9.05 3.10 -0.96
CA SER A 31 -10.44 2.62 -1.01
C SER A 31 -11.22 3.28 -2.15
N ARG A 32 -10.97 4.57 -2.41
CA ARG A 32 -11.63 5.37 -3.46
C ARG A 32 -10.72 6.49 -3.99
N ILE A 33 -10.85 6.82 -5.27
CA ILE A 33 -10.30 8.05 -5.86
C ILE A 33 -11.24 9.20 -5.52
N VAL A 34 -10.69 10.32 -5.03
CA VAL A 34 -11.46 11.53 -4.69
C VAL A 34 -11.13 12.72 -5.58
N SER A 35 -10.00 12.69 -6.27
CA SER A 35 -9.60 13.71 -7.23
C SER A 35 -8.62 13.13 -8.23
N GLU A 36 -8.71 13.55 -9.49
CA GLU A 36 -7.74 13.24 -10.52
C GLU A 36 -7.59 14.45 -11.44
N SER A 37 -6.35 14.74 -11.84
CA SER A 37 -5.97 15.83 -12.72
C SER A 37 -4.90 15.35 -13.71
N ASP A 38 -4.39 16.24 -14.55
CA ASP A 38 -3.24 15.97 -15.42
C ASP A 38 -1.94 15.75 -14.65
N ARG A 39 -1.86 16.20 -13.39
CA ARG A 39 -0.63 16.13 -12.57
C ARG A 39 -0.67 15.08 -11.47
N VAL A 40 -1.83 14.85 -10.87
CA VAL A 40 -1.97 14.00 -9.69
C VAL A 40 -3.27 13.22 -9.67
N ARG A 41 -3.23 12.07 -9.00
CA ARG A 41 -4.38 11.31 -8.52
C ARG A 41 -4.38 11.28 -6.99
N VAL A 42 -5.53 11.51 -6.38
CA VAL A 42 -5.71 11.53 -4.93
C VAL A 42 -6.65 10.40 -4.52
N TRP A 43 -6.16 9.56 -3.62
CA TRP A 43 -6.91 8.47 -3.00
C TRP A 43 -7.22 8.78 -1.55
N LEU A 44 -8.37 8.29 -1.11
CA LEU A 44 -8.62 8.06 0.31
C LEU A 44 -8.59 6.57 0.59
N LEU A 45 -8.07 6.23 1.76
CA LEU A 45 -8.16 4.92 2.36
C LEU A 45 -8.81 5.08 3.73
N ASP A 46 -9.81 4.24 4.01
CA ASP A 46 -10.46 4.10 5.30
C ASP A 46 -10.55 2.60 5.56
N LEU A 47 -10.03 2.14 6.70
CA LEU A 47 -10.05 0.74 7.13
C LEU A 47 -10.59 0.66 8.56
N ALA A 48 -11.74 0.01 8.75
CA ALA A 48 -12.21 -0.33 10.08
C ALA A 48 -11.27 -1.36 10.75
N PRO A 49 -11.36 -1.55 12.09
CA PRO A 49 -10.59 -2.58 12.78
C PRO A 49 -10.72 -3.96 12.11
N GLY A 50 -9.59 -4.57 11.76
CA GLY A 50 -9.51 -5.86 11.06
C GLY A 50 -9.72 -5.80 9.55
N GLU A 51 -10.07 -4.64 8.98
CA GLU A 51 -10.12 -4.47 7.53
C GLU A 51 -8.72 -4.31 6.92
N ARG A 52 -8.63 -4.64 5.63
CA ARG A 52 -7.38 -4.65 4.89
C ARG A 52 -7.57 -4.08 3.50
N LEU A 53 -6.63 -3.24 3.07
CA LEU A 53 -6.42 -2.96 1.66
C LEU A 53 -5.60 -4.12 1.06
N PRO A 54 -6.12 -4.86 0.07
CA PRO A 54 -5.42 -5.98 -0.56
C PRO A 54 -4.06 -5.58 -1.14
N PHE A 55 -3.23 -6.58 -1.49
CA PHE A 55 -1.97 -6.30 -2.16
C PHE A 55 -2.17 -5.43 -3.39
N HIS A 56 -1.45 -4.31 -3.43
CA HIS A 56 -1.47 -3.32 -4.49
C HIS A 56 -0.03 -2.86 -4.75
N THR A 57 0.19 -2.28 -5.92
CA THR A 57 1.52 -1.93 -6.42
C THR A 57 1.61 -0.45 -6.74
N HIS A 58 2.63 0.18 -6.17
CA HIS A 58 3.01 1.55 -6.47
C HIS A 58 4.08 1.54 -7.56
N VAL A 59 3.87 2.32 -8.61
CA VAL A 59 4.85 2.56 -9.70
C VAL A 59 5.11 4.06 -9.92
N GLN A 60 4.26 4.92 -9.35
CA GLN A 60 4.37 6.37 -9.42
C GLN A 60 5.03 6.91 -8.16
N ASP A 61 5.78 8.01 -8.29
CA ASP A 61 6.13 8.83 -7.15
C ASP A 61 4.86 9.23 -6.41
N TYR A 62 4.91 9.12 -5.08
CA TYR A 62 3.74 9.42 -4.26
C TYR A 62 4.14 9.82 -2.86
N PHE A 63 3.19 10.40 -2.16
CA PHE A 63 3.24 10.48 -0.71
C PHE A 63 1.90 10.11 -0.12
N TRP A 64 1.90 9.77 1.15
CA TRP A 64 0.68 9.60 1.93
C TRP A 64 0.78 10.42 3.21
N THR A 65 -0.36 10.83 3.73
CA THR A 65 -0.51 11.41 5.06
C THR A 65 -1.56 10.62 5.84
N ALA A 66 -1.22 10.18 7.05
CA ALA A 66 -2.17 9.58 7.98
C ALA A 66 -3.14 10.66 8.46
N THR A 67 -4.44 10.47 8.20
CA THR A 67 -5.51 11.39 8.61
C THR A 67 -6.25 10.91 9.86
N SER A 68 -5.91 9.72 10.36
CA SER A 68 -6.23 9.24 11.70
C SER A 68 -5.00 8.64 12.37
N ALA A 69 -5.03 8.52 13.70
CA ALA A 69 -4.09 7.68 14.43
C ALA A 69 -4.58 6.24 14.45
N GLY A 70 -3.65 5.27 14.47
CA GLY A 70 -3.99 3.86 14.51
C GLY A 70 -2.78 2.96 14.37
N ARG A 71 -2.99 1.65 14.42
CA ARG A 71 -1.93 0.64 14.28
C ARG A 71 -2.21 -0.23 13.06
N ALA A 72 -1.19 -0.42 12.23
CA ALA A 72 -1.32 -1.21 11.01
C ALA A 72 -0.22 -2.25 10.85
N ARG A 73 -0.52 -3.27 10.05
CA ARG A 73 0.44 -4.26 9.56
C ARG A 73 0.50 -4.19 8.04
N SER A 74 1.70 -4.11 7.49
CA SER A 74 1.96 -4.28 6.06
C SER A 74 2.84 -5.48 5.80
N ARG A 75 2.46 -6.27 4.80
CA ARG A 75 3.25 -7.34 4.22
C ARG A 75 3.73 -6.86 2.86
N TYR A 76 5.00 -7.05 2.57
CA TYR A 76 5.64 -6.56 1.35
C TYR A 76 5.94 -7.70 0.40
N GLY A 77 5.99 -7.39 -0.90
CA GLY A 77 6.35 -8.34 -1.97
C GLY A 77 7.79 -8.87 -1.90
N ASP A 78 8.62 -8.30 -1.02
CA ASP A 78 9.95 -8.79 -0.68
C ASP A 78 9.97 -9.70 0.58
N GLY A 79 8.79 -10.01 1.13
CA GLY A 79 8.60 -10.89 2.28
C GLY A 79 8.65 -10.19 3.64
N ARG A 80 9.01 -8.90 3.71
CA ARG A 80 8.98 -8.15 4.96
C ARG A 80 7.55 -8.07 5.51
N VAL A 81 7.44 -8.12 6.83
CA VAL A 81 6.22 -7.80 7.57
C VAL A 81 6.57 -6.71 8.57
N VAL A 82 5.83 -5.60 8.53
CA VAL A 82 6.07 -4.42 9.37
C VAL A 82 4.77 -4.09 10.09
N GLU A 83 4.86 -3.89 11.40
CA GLU A 83 3.79 -3.27 12.19
C GLU A 83 4.22 -1.89 12.64
N MET A 84 3.33 -0.91 12.54
CA MET A 84 3.62 0.47 12.90
C MET A 84 2.41 1.16 13.53
N ASP A 85 2.69 2.01 14.51
CA ASP A 85 1.73 2.97 15.06
C ASP A 85 1.85 4.29 14.30
N TYR A 86 0.73 4.85 13.87
CA TYR A 86 0.62 6.10 13.14
C TYR A 86 0.02 7.19 14.02
N ALA A 87 0.58 8.39 13.94
CA ALA A 87 -0.01 9.62 14.45
C ALA A 87 -0.67 10.41 13.30
N VAL A 88 -1.67 11.23 13.64
CA VAL A 88 -2.28 12.15 12.68
C VAL A 88 -1.21 13.12 12.16
N GLY A 89 -1.09 13.20 10.84
CA GLY A 89 -0.10 14.04 10.15
C GLY A 89 1.19 13.32 9.78
N ASP A 90 1.42 12.08 10.26
CA ASP A 90 2.55 11.29 9.79
C ASP A 90 2.50 11.18 8.26
N THR A 91 3.63 11.45 7.63
CA THR A 91 3.74 11.57 6.17
C THR A 91 5.03 10.92 5.71
N GLN A 92 4.94 10.08 4.68
CA GLN A 92 6.13 9.54 4.00
C GLN A 92 6.05 9.77 2.50
N HIS A 93 7.23 10.00 1.93
CA HIS A 93 7.43 10.23 0.51
C HIS A 93 8.19 9.06 -0.11
N HIS A 94 7.78 8.69 -1.31
CA HIS A 94 8.38 7.59 -2.07
C HIS A 94 8.60 8.03 -3.52
N SER A 95 9.74 7.63 -4.08
CA SER A 95 10.08 7.86 -5.48
C SER A 95 10.49 6.56 -6.14
N TYR A 96 10.20 6.43 -7.44
CA TYR A 96 10.49 5.25 -8.24
C TYR A 96 11.22 5.62 -9.53
N GLY A 97 12.33 4.92 -9.78
CA GLY A 97 13.02 4.92 -11.06
C GLY A 97 12.29 4.09 -12.13
N PRO A 98 12.80 4.09 -13.38
CA PRO A 98 12.25 3.29 -14.46
C PRO A 98 12.22 1.79 -14.12
N GLY A 99 11.04 1.17 -14.17
CA GLY A 99 10.82 -0.23 -13.87
C GLY A 99 10.81 -0.59 -12.38
N GLU A 100 11.05 0.38 -11.49
CA GLU A 100 10.93 0.16 -10.05
C GLU A 100 9.46 0.15 -9.61
N SER A 101 9.16 -0.66 -8.61
CA SER A 101 7.82 -0.77 -8.02
C SER A 101 7.90 -1.31 -6.61
N MET A 102 6.83 -1.15 -5.85
CA MET A 102 6.68 -1.75 -4.52
C MET A 102 5.25 -2.27 -4.37
N THR A 103 5.15 -3.57 -4.07
CA THR A 103 3.87 -4.23 -3.78
C THR A 103 3.75 -4.48 -2.29
N HIS A 104 2.62 -4.09 -1.70
CA HIS A 104 2.29 -4.39 -0.30
C HIS A 104 0.79 -4.42 -0.05
N ASP A 105 0.38 -5.00 1.07
CA ASP A 105 -0.94 -4.82 1.65
C ASP A 105 -0.89 -3.87 2.85
N LEU A 106 -2.07 -3.51 3.38
CA LEU A 106 -2.18 -2.74 4.62
C LEU A 106 -3.41 -3.19 5.40
N GLU A 107 -3.19 -3.79 6.56
CA GLU A 107 -4.21 -4.30 7.47
C GLU A 107 -4.29 -3.41 8.71
N ASN A 108 -5.49 -2.96 9.07
CA ASN A 108 -5.72 -2.28 10.33
C ASN A 108 -5.78 -3.32 11.47
N ILE A 109 -4.79 -3.29 12.35
CA ILE A 109 -4.67 -4.21 13.49
C ILE A 109 -4.96 -3.51 14.82
N GLY A 110 -5.37 -2.24 14.78
CA GLY A 110 -5.84 -1.47 15.93
C GLY A 110 -7.33 -1.63 16.17
N ASP A 111 -7.87 -0.78 17.04
CA ASP A 111 -9.27 -0.76 17.48
C ASP A 111 -10.05 0.49 17.02
N THR A 112 -9.40 1.38 16.27
CA THR A 112 -9.98 2.59 15.68
C THR A 112 -9.98 2.55 14.15
N MET A 113 -10.70 3.47 13.52
CA MET A 113 -10.62 3.68 12.07
C MET A 113 -9.21 4.15 11.68
N LEU A 114 -8.59 3.47 10.72
CA LEU A 114 -7.30 3.83 10.15
C LEU A 114 -7.51 4.48 8.77
N SER A 115 -7.09 5.73 8.62
CA SER A 115 -7.34 6.53 7.42
C SER A 115 -6.09 7.20 6.90
N PHE A 116 -5.95 7.21 5.57
CA PHE A 116 -4.87 7.87 4.85
C PHE A 116 -5.41 8.67 3.67
N THR A 117 -4.70 9.76 3.34
CA THR A 117 -4.79 10.40 2.02
C THR A 117 -3.51 10.13 1.27
N THR A 118 -3.61 9.58 0.07
CA THR A 118 -2.46 9.25 -0.79
C THR A 118 -2.53 10.10 -2.06
N VAL A 119 -1.41 10.71 -2.45
CA VAL A 119 -1.29 11.50 -3.68
C VAL A 119 -0.22 10.88 -4.56
N GLU A 120 -0.63 10.35 -5.71
CA GLU A 120 0.26 9.85 -6.76
C GLU A 120 0.50 10.94 -7.80
N PHE A 121 1.75 11.10 -8.23
CA PHE A 121 2.15 12.06 -9.27
C PHE A 121 2.21 11.39 -10.65
N PHE A 122 1.62 12.04 -11.66
CA PHE A 122 1.76 11.66 -13.05
C PHE A 122 2.99 12.29 -13.71
N GLY A 123 3.42 11.72 -14.84
CA GLY A 123 4.59 12.18 -15.59
C GLY A 123 5.93 11.59 -15.11
N GLY A 124 5.88 10.62 -14.18
CA GLY A 124 7.02 9.80 -13.80
C GLY A 124 7.50 8.84 -14.90
N PRO A 125 8.57 8.06 -14.64
CA PRO A 125 9.18 7.18 -15.64
C PRO A 125 8.38 5.91 -15.95
N ASN A 126 7.33 5.62 -15.17
CA ASN A 126 6.51 4.42 -15.29
C ASN A 126 5.09 4.77 -15.78
N PRO A 127 4.43 3.88 -16.56
CA PRO A 127 3.02 4.05 -16.87
C PRO A 127 2.17 3.84 -15.59
N PRO A 128 1.13 4.66 -15.35
CA PRO A 128 0.30 4.50 -14.17
C PRO A 128 -0.53 3.21 -14.22
N LEU A 129 -0.75 2.61 -13.04
CA LEU A 129 -1.67 1.49 -12.85
C LEU A 129 -3.07 1.98 -12.43
N ILE A 130 -4.05 1.06 -12.46
CA ILE A 130 -5.42 1.27 -11.96
C ILE A 130 -5.75 0.17 -10.95
#